data_AF-A0ABD7HIN3-F1
#
_entry.id   AF-A0ABD7HIN3-F1
#
_cell.length_a   1.000
_cell.length_b   1.000
_cell.length_c   1.000
_cell.angle_alpha   90.00
_cell.angle_beta   90.00
_cell.angle_gamma   90.00
#
_symmetry.space_group_name_H-M   'P 1'
#
loop_
_entity.id
_entity.type
_entity.pdbx_description
1 polymer ?
#
loop_
_entity_poly.entity_id
_entity_poly.type
_entity_poly.pdbx_seq_one_letter_code
_entity_poly.pdbx_strand_id
1 'polypeptide(L)'
;MSAEFTTEALRLMRERCGGLCEVQWPKVCRGSGSQLVGHHRRPRGNGGTKRHSSRRAANGLMACTWCHSFLETGERGEARKLGFIVDQNAEPAEVAVFYRHEQTVLLCDDGSLVAA
;
A
#
# COMPACT_ATOMS: atom_id res chain seq x y z
N MET A 1 -13.31 16.19 -4.35
CA MET A 1 -13.02 15.47 -3.09
C MET A 1 -12.24 14.21 -3.43
N SER A 2 -11.02 14.10 -2.91
CA SER A 2 -10.12 12.99 -3.18
C SER A 2 -10.72 11.66 -2.72
N ALA A 3 -10.33 10.57 -3.38
CA ALA A 3 -10.61 9.22 -2.88
C ALA A 3 -9.67 8.94 -1.71
N GLU A 4 -10.01 9.42 -0.53
CA GLU A 4 -9.43 8.95 0.72
C GLU A 4 -9.82 7.49 0.96
N PHE A 5 -8.98 6.75 1.69
CA PHE A 5 -9.38 5.45 2.22
C PHE A 5 -10.67 5.60 3.05
N THR A 6 -11.56 4.62 2.93
CA THR A 6 -12.68 4.54 3.87
C THR A 6 -12.16 4.31 5.29
N THR A 7 -12.91 4.74 6.31
CA THR A 7 -12.58 4.45 7.72
C THR A 7 -12.36 2.96 7.95
N GLU A 8 -13.18 2.13 7.32
CA GLU A 8 -13.07 0.68 7.41
C GLU A 8 -11.78 0.15 6.77
N ALA A 9 -11.43 0.63 5.57
CA ALA A 9 -10.17 0.24 4.95
C ALA A 9 -8.96 0.63 5.82
N LEU A 10 -8.97 1.83 6.43
CA LEU A 10 -7.92 2.24 7.36
C LEU A 10 -7.86 1.36 8.61
N ARG A 11 -9.00 0.94 9.15
CA ARG A 11 -9.06 0.01 10.29
C ARG A 11 -8.40 -1.32 9.93
N LEU A 12 -8.81 -1.92 8.82
CA LEU A 12 -8.28 -3.19 8.32
C LEU A 12 -6.77 -3.11 8.03
N MET A 13 -6.31 -2.03 7.40
CA MET A 13 -4.88 -1.81 7.14
C MET A 13 -4.06 -1.70 8.43
N ARG A 14 -4.60 -1.04 9.47
CA ARG A 14 -3.92 -0.91 10.77
C ARG A 14 -3.86 -2.25 11.53
N GLU A 15 -4.93 -3.03 11.46
CA GLU A 15 -4.97 -4.37 12.05
C GLU A 15 -3.98 -5.30 11.35
N ARG A 16 -4.04 -5.35 10.00
CA ARG A 16 -3.14 -6.16 9.16
C ARG A 16 -1.67 -5.83 9.40
N CYS A 17 -1.33 -4.55 9.56
CA CYS A 17 0.07 -4.15 9.72
C CYS A 17 0.63 -4.47 11.12
N GLY A 18 -0.22 -4.64 12.14
CA GLY A 18 0.22 -4.93 13.51
C GLY A 18 1.17 -3.88 14.10
N GLY A 19 1.04 -2.62 13.68
CA GLY A 19 1.94 -1.53 14.12
C GLY A 19 3.30 -1.49 13.42
N LEU A 20 3.52 -2.30 12.39
CA LEU A 20 4.77 -2.32 11.60
C LEU A 20 4.56 -1.76 10.19
N CYS A 21 5.64 -1.26 9.60
CA CYS A 21 5.65 -0.87 8.19
C CYS A 21 5.43 -2.12 7.33
N GLU A 22 4.50 -2.07 6.38
CA GLU A 22 4.19 -3.16 5.45
C GLU A 22 5.12 -3.15 4.22
N VAL A 23 5.86 -2.05 4.01
CA VAL A 23 6.83 -1.92 2.92
C VAL A 23 8.17 -2.53 3.33
N GLN A 24 8.75 -2.09 4.45
CA GLN A 24 10.08 -2.52 4.95
C GLN A 24 11.21 -2.45 3.92
N TRP A 25 11.22 -1.40 3.10
CA TRP A 25 12.25 -1.23 2.08
C TRP A 25 13.66 -1.21 2.69
N PRO A 26 14.59 -2.07 2.21
CA PRO A 26 15.93 -2.20 2.76
C PRO A 26 16.69 -0.87 2.79
N LYS A 27 17.31 -0.54 3.92
CA LYS A 27 18.06 0.71 4.14
C LYS A 27 17.24 2.01 4.08
N VAL A 28 15.91 1.92 3.94
CA VAL A 28 14.99 3.06 3.97
C VAL A 28 14.06 2.99 5.19
N CYS A 29 13.54 1.80 5.50
CA CYS A 29 12.63 1.60 6.61
C CYS A 29 13.33 1.80 7.96
N ARG A 30 12.67 2.50 8.90
CA ARG A 30 13.14 2.67 10.28
C ARG A 30 12.50 1.69 11.28
N GLY A 31 11.74 0.70 10.81
CA GLY A 31 11.18 -0.36 11.64
C GLY A 31 10.07 0.10 12.59
N SER A 32 10.03 -0.50 13.77
CA SER A 32 9.01 -0.29 14.80
C SER A 32 9.08 1.11 15.43
N GLY A 33 7.94 1.66 15.83
CA GLY A 33 7.85 2.95 16.53
C GLY A 33 7.77 4.18 15.62
N SER A 34 7.92 4.02 14.31
CA SER A 34 7.66 5.09 13.34
C SER A 34 6.16 5.38 13.18
N GLN A 35 5.79 6.63 12.97
CA GLN A 35 4.45 6.99 12.53
C GLN A 35 4.14 6.30 11.19
N LEU A 36 3.03 5.55 11.16
CA LEU A 36 2.54 4.88 9.96
C LEU A 36 1.45 5.71 9.30
N VAL A 37 1.54 5.82 7.98
CA VAL A 37 0.58 6.51 7.10
C VAL A 37 0.12 5.57 5.99
N GLY A 38 -1.12 5.77 5.53
CA GLY A 38 -1.68 4.97 4.44
C GLY A 38 -1.08 5.40 3.10
N HIS A 39 -0.35 4.50 2.45
CA HIS A 39 0.15 4.63 1.09
C HIS A 39 -0.86 4.02 0.10
N HIS A 40 -1.24 4.77 -0.93
CA HIS A 40 -2.06 4.22 -2.02
C HIS A 40 -1.15 3.55 -3.05
N ARG A 41 -1.39 2.26 -3.33
CA ARG A 41 -0.66 1.52 -4.36
C ARG A 41 -1.01 2.03 -5.75
N ARG A 42 -2.30 2.24 -6.02
CA ARG A 42 -2.80 2.90 -7.23
C ARG A 42 -2.93 4.40 -6.94
N PRO A 43 -2.09 5.25 -7.55
CA PRO A 43 -2.15 6.68 -7.33
C PRO A 43 -3.52 7.25 -7.68
N ARG A 44 -3.84 8.38 -7.05
CA ARG A 44 -5.08 9.10 -7.35
C ARG A 44 -4.87 9.87 -8.65
N GLY A 45 -5.70 9.61 -9.66
CA GLY A 45 -5.75 10.47 -10.84
C GLY A 45 -6.26 11.87 -10.47
N ASN A 46 -5.76 12.90 -11.18
CA ASN A 46 -6.31 14.24 -11.06
C ASN A 46 -7.80 14.25 -11.49
N GLY A 47 -8.68 14.80 -10.66
CA GLY A 47 -10.13 14.85 -10.90
C GLY A 47 -10.98 13.98 -9.96
N GLY A 48 -10.35 13.18 -9.10
CA GLY A 48 -11.04 12.31 -8.15
C GLY A 48 -11.49 11.01 -8.82
N THR A 49 -10.95 9.89 -8.37
CA THR A 49 -11.33 8.58 -8.88
C THR A 49 -12.66 8.12 -8.27
N LYS A 50 -13.56 7.62 -9.11
CA LYS A 50 -14.85 7.00 -8.72
C LYS A 50 -14.74 5.49 -8.50
N ARG A 51 -13.59 4.87 -8.82
CA ARG A 51 -13.39 3.43 -8.66
C ARG A 51 -13.42 3.05 -7.19
N HIS A 52 -14.32 2.14 -6.82
CA HIS A 52 -14.47 1.70 -5.43
C HIS A 52 -13.16 1.14 -4.87
N SER A 53 -12.44 0.33 -5.64
CA SER A 53 -11.17 -0.27 -5.21
C SER A 53 -10.08 0.75 -4.84
N SER A 54 -10.18 2.01 -5.29
CA SER A 54 -9.21 3.04 -4.89
C SER A 54 -9.27 3.39 -3.40
N ARG A 55 -10.36 3.08 -2.69
CA ARG A 55 -10.58 3.43 -1.27
C ARG A 55 -10.59 2.22 -0.34
N ARG A 56 -10.25 1.03 -0.87
CA ARG A 56 -10.30 -0.25 -0.16
C ARG A 56 -8.92 -0.70 0.33
N ALA A 57 -8.91 -1.68 1.24
CA ALA A 57 -7.70 -2.14 1.91
C ALA A 57 -6.69 -2.82 0.97
N ALA A 58 -7.14 -3.44 -0.12
CA ALA A 58 -6.25 -4.03 -1.14
C ALA A 58 -5.37 -2.99 -1.85
N ASN A 59 -5.86 -1.75 -1.96
CA ASN A 59 -5.14 -0.64 -2.56
C ASN A 59 -4.21 0.10 -1.57
N GLY A 60 -4.21 -0.29 -0.30
CA GLY A 60 -3.50 0.42 0.75
C GLY A 60 -2.39 -0.40 1.38
N LEU A 61 -1.31 0.27 1.76
CA LEU A 61 -0.28 -0.24 2.66
C LEU A 61 -0.08 0.74 3.80
N MET A 62 0.14 0.26 5.02
CA MET A 62 0.66 1.09 6.10
C MET A 62 2.17 1.23 5.94
N ALA A 63 2.64 2.42 5.62
CA ALA A 63 4.05 2.71 5.42
C ALA A 63 4.55 3.70 6.48
N CYS A 64 5.79 3.54 6.95
CA CYS A 64 6.45 4.61 7.71
C CYS A 64 6.69 5.81 6.78
N THR A 65 6.83 7.01 7.37
CA THR A 65 7.00 8.25 6.59
C THR A 65 8.16 8.20 5.59
N TRP A 66 9.26 7.51 5.93
CA TRP A 66 10.41 7.31 5.02
C TRP A 66 10.09 6.40 3.84
N CYS A 67 9.50 5.23 4.07
CA CYS A 67 9.08 4.34 2.98
C CYS A 67 8.00 5.00 2.12
N HIS A 68 7.03 5.69 2.74
CA HIS A 68 6.01 6.44 2.01
C HIS A 68 6.65 7.48 1.08
N SER A 69 7.56 8.31 1.61
CA SER A 69 8.27 9.29 0.79
C SER A 69 9.07 8.63 -0.33
N PHE A 70 9.77 7.52 -0.03
CA PHE A 70 10.60 6.82 -1.00
C PHE A 70 9.79 6.22 -2.16
N LEU A 71 8.60 5.69 -1.89
CA LEU A 71 7.68 5.21 -2.92
C LEU A 71 7.16 6.34 -3.81
N GLU A 72 7.01 7.56 -3.28
CA GLU A 72 6.55 8.71 -4.06
C GLU A 72 7.65 9.31 -4.96
N THR A 73 8.87 9.44 -4.46
CA THR A 73 9.93 10.24 -5.12
C THR A 73 11.17 9.46 -5.58
N GLY A 74 11.37 8.24 -5.09
CA GLY A 74 12.57 7.45 -5.33
C GLY A 74 12.42 6.44 -6.49
N GLU A 75 12.72 5.18 -6.20
CA GLU A 75 12.79 4.05 -7.15
C GLU A 75 11.40 3.54 -7.59
N ARG A 76 10.61 4.41 -8.24
CA ARG A 76 9.24 4.10 -8.68
C ARG A 76 9.18 2.92 -9.65
N GLY A 77 10.23 2.70 -10.45
CA GLY A 77 10.31 1.55 -11.37
C GLY A 77 10.38 0.22 -10.61
N GLU A 78 11.25 0.14 -9.61
CA GLU A 78 11.37 -1.06 -8.77
C GLU A 78 10.15 -1.24 -7.87
N ALA A 79 9.61 -0.16 -7.31
CA ALA A 79 8.37 -0.19 -6.54
C ALA A 79 7.17 -0.75 -7.34
N ARG A 80 7.15 -0.54 -8.67
CA ARG A 80 6.14 -1.16 -9.54
C ARG A 80 6.36 -2.66 -9.71
N LYS A 81 7.61 -3.11 -9.92
CA LYS A 81 7.93 -4.54 -10.03
C LYS A 81 7.57 -5.31 -8.74
N LEU A 82 7.82 -4.68 -7.60
CA LEU A 82 7.51 -5.24 -6.28
C LEU A 82 6.05 -5.04 -5.85
N GLY A 83 5.21 -4.42 -6.69
CA GLY A 83 3.79 -4.25 -6.45
C GLY A 83 3.40 -3.18 -5.42
N PHE A 84 4.35 -2.39 -4.91
CA PHE A 84 4.07 -1.26 -4.02
C PHE A 84 3.38 -0.10 -4.73
N ILE A 85 3.57 -0.01 -6.05
CA ILE A 85 2.87 0.93 -6.94
C ILE A 85 2.25 0.10 -8.07
N VAL A 86 0.98 0.35 -8.38
CA VAL A 86 0.30 -0.35 -9.47
C VAL A 86 -0.11 0.61 -10.58
N ASP A 87 -0.39 0.06 -11.77
CA ASP A 87 -0.88 0.85 -12.89
C ASP A 87 -2.24 1.50 -12.58
N GLN A 88 -2.53 2.62 -13.24
CA GLN A 88 -3.79 3.34 -13.05
C GLN A 88 -5.02 2.51 -13.46
N ASN A 89 -4.85 1.56 -14.39
CA ASN A 89 -5.92 0.70 -14.90
C ASN A 89 -5.98 -0.66 -14.21
N ALA A 90 -4.92 -1.06 -13.50
CA ALA A 90 -4.86 -2.33 -12.79
C ALA A 90 -5.82 -2.35 -11.58
N GLU A 91 -6.23 -3.56 -11.19
CA GLU A 91 -6.98 -3.79 -9.97
C GLU A 91 -6.01 -4.15 -8.82
N PRO A 92 -5.87 -3.30 -7.78
CA PRO A 92 -4.89 -3.54 -6.71
C PRO A 92 -5.01 -4.89 -6.01
N ALA A 93 -6.23 -5.43 -5.89
CA ALA A 93 -6.48 -6.74 -5.29
C ALA A 93 -5.93 -7.91 -6.12
N GLU A 94 -5.66 -7.70 -7.42
CA GLU A 94 -5.15 -8.71 -8.36
C GLU A 94 -3.64 -8.57 -8.61
N VAL A 95 -3.01 -7.52 -8.08
CA VAL A 95 -1.57 -7.30 -8.23
C VAL A 95 -0.88 -7.70 -6.93
N ALA A 96 0.01 -8.69 -7.02
CA ALA A 96 0.82 -9.11 -5.89
C ALA A 96 1.77 -8.01 -5.40
N VAL A 97 2.11 -8.04 -4.11
CA VAL A 97 3.09 -7.15 -3.47
C VAL A 97 4.13 -7.99 -2.74
N PHE A 98 5.40 -7.57 -2.81
CA PHE A 98 6.48 -8.17 -2.02
C PHE A 98 6.44 -7.66 -0.58
N TYR A 99 5.43 -8.14 0.16
CA TYR A 99 5.06 -7.72 1.49
C TYR A 99 6.23 -7.84 2.47
N ARG A 100 6.52 -6.73 3.15
CA ARG A 100 7.64 -6.57 4.10
C ARG A 100 9.02 -6.94 3.54
N HIS A 101 9.18 -6.98 2.22
CA HIS A 101 10.38 -7.52 1.57
C HIS A 101 10.73 -8.96 1.99
N GLU A 102 9.72 -9.77 2.31
CA GLU A 102 9.91 -11.15 2.76
C GLU A 102 9.12 -12.15 1.90
N GLN A 103 7.90 -11.80 1.49
CA GLN A 103 7.00 -12.73 0.82
C GLN A 103 6.11 -12.03 -0.19
N THR A 104 5.73 -12.73 -1.26
CA THR A 104 4.83 -12.22 -2.30
C THR A 104 3.40 -12.63 -1.98
N VAL A 105 2.50 -11.65 -1.83
CA VAL A 105 1.10 -11.87 -1.43
C VAL A 105 0.14 -10.98 -2.20
N LEU A 106 -1.13 -11.38 -2.27
CA LEU A 106 -2.24 -10.52 -2.61
C LEU A 106 -2.80 -9.87 -1.34
N LEU A 107 -3.14 -8.58 -1.45
CA LEU A 107 -3.83 -7.85 -0.39
C LEU A 107 -5.33 -7.91 -0.65
N CYS A 108 -6.10 -8.44 0.29
CA CYS A 108 -7.55 -8.55 0.15
C CYS A 108 -8.28 -7.34 0.77
N ASP A 109 -9.49 -7.07 0.29
CA ASP A 109 -10.32 -5.96 0.76
C ASP A 109 -10.86 -6.14 2.18
N ASP A 110 -10.85 -7.36 2.69
CA ASP A 110 -11.16 -7.73 4.08
C ASP A 110 -9.94 -7.61 5.02
N GLY A 111 -8.78 -7.15 4.51
CA GLY A 111 -7.55 -7.00 5.28
C GLY A 111 -6.72 -8.28 5.41
N SER A 112 -7.14 -9.40 4.81
CA SER A 112 -6.34 -10.62 4.79
C SER A 112 -5.18 -10.56 3.77
N LEU A 113 -4.23 -11.49 3.93
CA LEU A 113 -3.11 -11.73 3.01
C LEU A 113 -3.26 -13.13 2.44
N VAL A 114 -3.15 -13.27 1.12
CA VAL A 114 -3.18 -14.56 0.43
C VAL A 114 -1.87 -14.75 -0.31
N ALA A 115 -1.26 -15.94 -0.21
CA ALA A 115 -0.05 -16.26 -0.97
C ALA A 115 -0.32 -16.13 -2.47
N ALA A 116 0.59 -15.48 -3.19
CA ALA A 116 0.49 -15.22 -4.63
C ALA A 116 1.37 -16.16 -5.46
#